data_AF-A0A839JTH5-F1
#
_entry.id   AF-A0A839JTH5-F1
#
_cell.length_a   1.000
_cell.length_b   1.000
_cell.length_c   1.000
_cell.angle_alpha   90.00
_cell.angle_beta   90.00
_cell.angle_gamma   90.00
#
_symmetry.space_group_name_H-M   'P 1'
#
loop_
_entity.id
_entity.type
_entity.pdbx_description
1 polymer ?
#
loop_
_entity_poly.entity_id
_entity_poly.type
_entity_poly.pdbx_seq_one_letter_code
_entity_poly.pdbx_strand_id
1 'polypeptide(L)'
;MFGLFKKKPKAINDKILKDNLIVSLREQLESMNESDRITIGGQEMFEFLMQPYKDDTEPRLPIQIFLCVSSMLAGYATQIAARAESPENILKIGMEDGQKFYLGDKILQKVFLETYSPWSFVGGGMEQIGKVKVFKAFDIQECVGHSAQVMGSDDFYNIRVPKNHQPDVLAPKDFAELWKTCSEHLSAIVPNQQEWPGCYGVVLHQAIIHAKGIIDPKIALTIIAESMLIASKLDLPLKEK
;
A
#
# COMPACT_ATOMS: atom_id res chain seq x y z
N MET A 1 3.89 -25.83 -5.57
CA MET A 1 3.67 -25.96 -7.03
C MET A 1 2.22 -25.55 -7.29
N PHE A 2 1.98 -24.25 -7.54
CA PHE A 2 0.64 -23.66 -7.59
C PHE A 2 -0.02 -23.91 -8.95
N GLY A 3 -0.94 -24.87 -9.01
CA GLY A 3 -1.75 -25.15 -10.18
C GLY A 3 -2.96 -24.21 -10.25
N LEU A 4 -2.75 -23.01 -10.79
CA LEU A 4 -3.82 -22.08 -11.11
C LEU A 4 -4.53 -22.52 -12.40
N PHE A 5 -5.87 -22.34 -12.41
CA PHE A 5 -6.79 -22.41 -13.54
C PHE A 5 -7.36 -23.79 -13.93
N LYS A 6 -8.54 -24.12 -13.39
CA LYS A 6 -9.58 -24.82 -14.16
C LYS A 6 -10.91 -24.04 -14.09
N LYS A 7 -11.52 -23.87 -15.28
CA LYS A 7 -12.63 -22.97 -15.64
C LYS A 7 -13.95 -23.22 -14.87
N LYS A 8 -14.65 -22.13 -14.55
CA LYS A 8 -16.03 -22.06 -14.02
C LYS A 8 -17.12 -22.19 -15.12
N PRO A 9 -18.38 -22.52 -14.75
CA PRO A 9 -19.54 -22.49 -15.65
C PRO A 9 -20.01 -21.06 -15.98
N LYS A 10 -20.79 -20.93 -17.07
CA LYS A 10 -21.16 -19.71 -17.83
C LYS A 10 -21.63 -18.51 -17.00
N ALA A 11 -20.91 -17.40 -17.19
CA ALA A 11 -21.26 -16.05 -16.77
C ALA A 11 -22.18 -15.37 -17.80
N ILE A 12 -23.33 -14.87 -17.36
CA ILE A 12 -23.96 -13.70 -17.97
C ILE A 12 -23.85 -12.57 -16.93
N ASN A 13 -22.97 -11.61 -17.25
CA ASN A 13 -22.87 -10.24 -16.76
C ASN A 13 -22.39 -9.85 -15.35
N ASP A 14 -21.80 -10.72 -14.53
CA ASP A 14 -21.09 -10.25 -13.31
C ASP A 14 -20.05 -9.15 -13.60
N LYS A 15 -19.39 -9.25 -14.76
CA LYS A 15 -18.43 -8.23 -15.23
C LYS A 15 -19.13 -6.92 -15.58
N ILE A 16 -20.21 -6.96 -16.35
CA ILE A 16 -20.96 -5.75 -16.75
C ILE A 16 -21.65 -5.09 -15.56
N LEU A 17 -22.14 -5.87 -14.59
CA LEU A 17 -22.73 -5.33 -13.37
C LEU A 17 -21.68 -4.62 -12.51
N LYS A 18 -20.48 -5.22 -12.36
CA LYS A 18 -19.34 -4.58 -11.68
C LYS A 18 -18.86 -3.32 -12.42
N ASP A 19 -18.76 -3.39 -13.75
CA ASP A 19 -18.34 -2.26 -14.58
C ASP A 19 -19.34 -1.08 -14.43
N ASN A 20 -20.64 -1.35 -14.40
CA ASN A 20 -21.67 -0.31 -14.19
C ASN A 20 -21.63 0.30 -12.77
N LEU A 21 -21.36 -0.51 -11.74
CA LEU A 21 -21.23 -0.01 -10.36
C LEU A 21 -19.97 0.86 -10.20
N ILE A 22 -18.85 0.46 -10.81
CA ILE A 22 -17.60 1.23 -10.81
C ILE A 22 -17.79 2.56 -11.55
N VAL A 23 -18.46 2.55 -12.70
CA VAL A 23 -18.78 3.79 -13.45
C VAL A 23 -19.67 4.71 -12.61
N SER A 24 -20.74 4.18 -12.02
CA SER A 24 -21.64 4.96 -11.19
C SER A 24 -20.94 5.55 -9.96
N LEU A 25 -20.06 4.78 -9.31
CA LEU A 25 -19.26 5.27 -8.18
C LEU A 25 -18.31 6.38 -8.62
N ARG A 26 -17.62 6.22 -9.75
CA ARG A 26 -16.74 7.27 -10.30
C ARG A 26 -17.52 8.57 -10.57
N GLU A 27 -18.66 8.48 -11.24
CA GLU A 27 -19.51 9.64 -11.55
C GLU A 27 -19.97 10.37 -10.27
N GLN A 28 -20.28 9.62 -9.20
CA GLN A 28 -20.60 10.22 -7.90
C GLN A 28 -19.40 10.98 -7.32
N LEU A 29 -18.22 10.38 -7.37
CA LEU A 29 -16.98 10.95 -6.83
C LEU A 29 -16.55 12.23 -7.56
N GLU A 30 -16.79 12.36 -8.86
CA GLU A 30 -16.42 13.54 -9.66
C GLU A 30 -17.01 14.84 -9.13
N SER A 31 -18.17 14.78 -8.47
CA SER A 31 -18.85 15.95 -7.88
C SER A 31 -18.39 16.29 -6.45
N MET A 32 -17.58 15.43 -5.83
CA MET A 32 -17.19 15.55 -4.42
C MET A 32 -15.90 16.34 -4.24
N ASN A 33 -15.61 16.77 -3.02
CA ASN A 33 -14.31 17.32 -2.68
C ASN A 33 -13.24 16.21 -2.58
N GLU A 34 -11.97 16.60 -2.55
CA GLU A 34 -10.83 15.67 -2.51
C GLU A 34 -10.86 14.72 -1.30
N SER A 35 -11.20 15.23 -0.11
CA SER A 35 -11.26 14.42 1.12
C SER A 35 -12.28 13.30 1.02
N ASP A 36 -13.45 13.59 0.47
CA ASP A 36 -14.54 12.61 0.31
C ASP A 36 -14.16 11.55 -0.72
N ARG A 37 -13.54 11.95 -1.85
CA ARG A 37 -13.03 11.01 -2.86
C ARG A 37 -11.99 10.07 -2.29
N ILE A 38 -11.02 10.61 -1.55
CA ILE A 38 -9.99 9.83 -0.87
C ILE A 38 -10.61 8.84 0.13
N THR A 39 -11.59 9.30 0.91
CA THR A 39 -12.24 8.48 1.93
C THR A 39 -13.00 7.32 1.31
N ILE A 40 -13.84 7.59 0.30
CA ILE A 40 -14.65 6.55 -0.36
C ILE A 40 -13.77 5.61 -1.17
N GLY A 41 -12.82 6.14 -1.96
CA GLY A 41 -11.87 5.33 -2.72
C GLY A 41 -11.02 4.44 -1.82
N GLY A 42 -10.61 4.95 -0.66
CA GLY A 42 -9.88 4.18 0.34
C GLY A 42 -10.71 3.11 1.04
N GLN A 43 -11.99 3.39 1.33
CA GLN A 43 -12.94 2.39 1.87
C GLN A 43 -13.15 1.24 0.88
N GLU A 44 -13.41 1.57 -0.38
CA GLU A 44 -13.53 0.58 -1.46
C GLU A 44 -12.25 -0.24 -1.61
N MET A 45 -11.06 0.38 -1.54
CA MET A 45 -9.81 -0.37 -1.57
C MET A 45 -9.62 -1.27 -0.35
N PHE A 46 -10.05 -0.84 0.83
CA PHE A 46 -10.01 -1.67 2.03
C PHE A 46 -10.91 -2.90 1.86
N GLU A 47 -12.15 -2.70 1.41
CA GLU A 47 -13.08 -3.80 1.12
C GLU A 47 -12.53 -4.74 0.04
N PHE A 48 -11.98 -4.19 -1.04
CA PHE A 48 -11.37 -4.94 -2.12
C PHE A 48 -10.21 -5.83 -1.63
N LEU A 49 -9.36 -5.32 -0.76
CA LEU A 49 -8.24 -6.07 -0.16
C LEU A 49 -8.71 -7.09 0.89
N MET A 50 -9.84 -6.83 1.56
CA MET A 50 -10.42 -7.71 2.57
C MET A 50 -11.34 -8.79 2.00
N GLN A 51 -11.69 -8.73 0.71
CA GLN A 51 -12.49 -9.77 0.07
C GLN A 51 -11.77 -11.12 0.25
N PRO A 52 -12.42 -12.12 0.88
CA PRO A 52 -11.79 -13.42 1.05
C PRO A 52 -11.45 -13.95 -0.34
N TYR A 53 -10.20 -14.38 -0.52
CA TYR A 53 -9.89 -15.32 -1.59
C TYR A 53 -10.84 -16.50 -1.37
N LYS A 54 -11.67 -16.82 -2.36
CA LYS A 54 -12.88 -17.67 -2.23
C LYS A 54 -12.54 -19.14 -1.96
N ASP A 55 -11.88 -19.40 -0.85
CA ASP A 55 -11.72 -20.70 -0.26
C ASP A 55 -11.90 -20.56 1.25
N ASP A 56 -13.07 -20.98 1.75
CA ASP A 56 -13.39 -20.99 3.20
C ASP A 56 -12.46 -21.92 4.01
N THR A 57 -11.51 -22.59 3.33
CA THR A 57 -10.45 -23.41 3.92
C THR A 57 -9.13 -22.66 4.11
N GLU A 58 -8.96 -21.48 3.50
CA GLU A 58 -7.74 -20.69 3.68
C GLU A 58 -7.85 -19.77 4.92
N PRO A 59 -6.83 -19.74 5.80
CA PRO A 59 -6.84 -18.84 6.95
C PRO A 59 -6.95 -17.38 6.47
N ARG A 60 -7.72 -16.57 7.21
CA ARG A 60 -7.67 -15.10 7.06
C ARG A 60 -6.21 -14.65 7.05
N LEU A 61 -5.87 -13.79 6.11
CA LEU A 61 -4.51 -13.28 5.94
C LEU A 61 -3.98 -12.78 7.30
N PRO A 62 -2.83 -13.29 7.80
CA PRO A 62 -2.26 -12.84 9.06
C PRO A 62 -2.13 -11.32 9.08
N ILE A 63 -2.46 -10.68 10.21
CA ILE A 63 -2.50 -9.21 10.31
C ILE A 63 -1.17 -8.57 9.91
N GLN A 64 -0.04 -9.22 10.19
CA GLN A 64 1.30 -8.79 9.78
C GLN A 64 1.42 -8.66 8.27
N ILE A 65 0.90 -9.65 7.51
CA ILE A 65 0.93 -9.63 6.05
C ILE A 65 0.00 -8.52 5.54
N PHE A 66 -1.17 -8.34 6.15
CA PHE A 66 -2.10 -7.29 5.74
C PHE A 66 -1.48 -5.90 5.93
N LEU A 67 -0.88 -5.65 7.10
CA LEU A 67 -0.13 -4.42 7.37
C LEU A 67 1.00 -4.22 6.37
N CYS A 68 1.81 -5.25 6.13
CA CYS A 68 2.92 -5.19 5.16
C CYS A 68 2.42 -4.82 3.77
N VAL A 69 1.42 -5.54 3.24
CA VAL A 69 0.90 -5.36 1.89
C VAL A 69 0.23 -3.99 1.71
N SER A 70 -0.64 -3.58 2.64
CA SER A 70 -1.28 -2.26 2.59
C SER A 70 -0.25 -1.13 2.63
N SER A 71 0.82 -1.30 3.43
CA SER A 71 1.92 -0.34 3.50
C SER A 71 2.75 -0.30 2.24
N MET A 72 3.02 -1.45 1.62
CA MET A 72 3.71 -1.49 0.33
C MET A 72 2.89 -0.78 -0.76
N LEU A 73 1.58 -1.01 -0.82
CA LEU A 73 0.68 -0.32 -1.76
C LEU A 73 0.69 1.21 -1.54
N ALA A 74 0.61 1.65 -0.29
CA ALA A 74 0.69 3.08 0.05
C ALA A 74 2.04 3.68 -0.37
N GLY A 75 3.14 3.01 -0.03
CA GLY A 75 4.49 3.43 -0.37
C GLY A 75 4.69 3.56 -1.87
N TYR A 76 4.31 2.54 -2.64
CA TYR A 76 4.44 2.57 -4.09
C TYR A 76 3.53 3.64 -4.73
N ALA A 77 2.31 3.84 -4.23
CA ALA A 77 1.43 4.92 -4.69
C ALA A 77 2.05 6.31 -4.49
N THR A 78 2.76 6.54 -3.38
CA THR A 78 3.47 7.82 -3.15
C THR A 78 4.53 8.09 -4.20
N GLN A 79 5.27 7.05 -4.61
CA GLN A 79 6.28 7.16 -5.66
C GLN A 79 5.64 7.48 -7.01
N ILE A 80 4.57 6.77 -7.37
CA ILE A 80 3.85 6.99 -8.63
C ILE A 80 3.32 8.42 -8.70
N ALA A 81 2.67 8.89 -7.62
CA ALA A 81 2.18 10.25 -7.53
C ALA A 81 3.32 11.28 -7.63
N ALA A 82 4.45 11.07 -6.95
CA ALA A 82 5.60 11.98 -6.99
C ALA A 82 6.21 12.06 -8.41
N ARG A 83 6.33 10.92 -9.09
CA ARG A 83 6.83 10.85 -10.46
C ARG A 83 5.88 11.46 -11.47
N ALA A 84 4.57 11.39 -11.23
CA ALA A 84 3.57 12.04 -12.08
C ALA A 84 3.55 13.57 -11.92
N GLU A 85 3.85 14.08 -10.72
CA GLU A 85 3.86 15.51 -10.41
C GLU A 85 5.16 16.21 -10.84
N SER A 86 6.32 15.61 -10.54
CA SER A 86 7.63 16.25 -10.72
C SER A 86 8.73 15.23 -11.04
N PRO A 87 8.70 14.59 -12.22
CA PRO A 87 9.65 13.54 -12.59
C PRO A 87 11.12 14.00 -12.55
N GLU A 88 11.39 15.29 -12.78
CA GLU A 88 12.72 15.90 -12.72
C GLU A 88 13.34 15.94 -11.31
N ASN A 89 12.51 15.84 -10.27
CA ASN A 89 12.93 15.81 -8.87
C ASN A 89 13.08 14.38 -8.31
N ILE A 90 13.03 13.37 -9.19
CA ILE A 90 13.16 11.96 -8.84
C ILE A 90 14.48 11.41 -9.38
N LEU A 91 15.34 10.98 -8.47
CA LEU A 91 16.57 10.27 -8.79
C LEU A 91 16.27 8.79 -9.02
N LYS A 92 16.77 8.24 -10.13
CA LYS A 92 16.73 6.81 -10.42
C LYS A 92 18.13 6.21 -10.28
N ILE A 93 18.28 5.22 -9.40
CA ILE A 93 19.55 4.54 -9.10
C ILE A 93 19.46 3.12 -9.64
N GLY A 94 20.48 2.68 -10.37
CA GLY A 94 20.66 1.28 -10.77
C GLY A 94 21.69 0.59 -9.89
N MET A 95 21.44 -0.67 -9.55
CA MET A 95 22.36 -1.54 -8.83
C MET A 95 23.10 -2.48 -9.79
N GLU A 96 24.19 -3.10 -9.32
CA GLU A 96 25.01 -4.02 -10.11
C GLU A 96 24.24 -5.26 -10.57
N ASP A 97 23.26 -5.71 -9.79
CA ASP A 97 22.38 -6.84 -10.09
C ASP A 97 21.23 -6.48 -11.07
N GLY A 98 21.19 -5.24 -11.53
CA GLY A 98 20.16 -4.72 -12.44
C GLY A 98 18.89 -4.21 -11.76
N GLN A 99 18.76 -4.32 -10.43
CA GLN A 99 17.67 -3.69 -9.69
C GLN A 99 17.75 -2.17 -9.82
N LYS A 100 16.59 -1.50 -9.78
CA LYS A 100 16.51 -0.05 -9.86
C LYS A 100 15.63 0.49 -8.74
N PHE A 101 16.01 1.67 -8.27
CA PHE A 101 15.34 2.35 -7.16
C PHE A 101 15.07 3.80 -7.50
N TYR A 102 14.02 4.34 -6.89
CA TYR A 102 13.64 5.75 -6.95
C TYR A 102 13.85 6.42 -5.59
N LEU A 103 14.48 7.60 -5.62
CA LEU A 103 14.67 8.47 -4.46
C LEU A 103 14.28 9.90 -4.81
N GLY A 104 13.91 10.68 -3.79
CA GLY A 104 13.64 12.10 -3.94
C GLY A 104 12.76 12.63 -2.83
N ASP A 105 12.97 13.89 -2.45
CA ASP A 105 12.23 14.54 -1.36
C ASP A 105 10.73 14.55 -1.62
N LYS A 106 10.32 14.64 -2.88
CA LYS A 106 8.91 14.58 -3.29
C LYS A 106 8.23 13.26 -2.92
N ILE A 107 8.96 12.13 -2.94
CA ILE A 107 8.42 10.85 -2.47
C ILE A 107 8.17 10.93 -0.96
N LEU A 108 9.15 11.41 -0.19
CA LEU A 108 9.03 11.53 1.26
C LEU A 108 7.95 12.55 1.68
N GLN A 109 7.79 13.65 0.93
CA GLN A 109 6.70 14.61 1.14
C GLN A 109 5.33 13.92 1.02
N LYS A 110 5.12 13.08 0.00
CA LYS A 110 3.88 12.31 -0.18
C LYS A 110 3.67 11.27 0.91
N VAL A 111 4.74 10.64 1.40
CA VAL A 111 4.66 9.65 2.49
C VAL A 111 4.30 10.30 3.83
N PHE A 112 4.86 11.47 4.14
CA PHE A 112 4.87 12.01 5.51
C PHE A 112 4.25 13.40 5.71
N LEU A 113 4.28 14.29 4.72
CA LEU A 113 4.11 15.73 4.92
C LEU A 113 2.86 16.32 4.26
N GLU A 114 2.37 15.71 3.19
CA GLU A 114 1.15 16.18 2.54
C GLU A 114 -0.08 16.00 3.44
N THR A 115 -1.11 16.82 3.21
CA THR A 115 -2.37 16.84 3.97
C THR A 115 -2.97 15.44 4.12
N TYR A 116 -2.99 14.67 3.03
CA TYR A 116 -3.49 13.30 2.97
C TYR A 116 -2.37 12.26 2.86
N SER A 117 -1.25 12.50 3.56
CA SER A 117 -0.14 11.53 3.56
C SER A 117 -0.54 10.22 4.28
N PRO A 118 -0.09 9.05 3.78
CA PRO A 118 -0.38 7.77 4.43
C PRO A 118 0.05 7.73 5.90
N TRP A 119 1.17 8.36 6.26
CA TRP A 119 1.65 8.40 7.64
C TRP A 119 0.73 9.21 8.56
N SER A 120 0.10 10.28 8.07
CA SER A 120 -0.92 11.02 8.83
C SER A 120 -2.12 10.13 9.15
N PHE A 121 -2.59 9.30 8.20
CA PHE A 121 -3.67 8.33 8.44
C PHE A 121 -3.26 7.23 9.43
N VAL A 122 -2.00 6.78 9.40
CA VAL A 122 -1.46 5.86 10.42
C VAL A 122 -1.57 6.49 11.81
N GLY A 123 -1.22 7.78 11.93
CA GLY A 123 -1.39 8.55 13.16
C GLY A 123 -2.84 8.61 13.63
N GLY A 124 -3.79 8.87 12.72
CA GLY A 124 -5.22 8.87 13.00
C GLY A 124 -5.74 7.51 13.48
N GLY A 125 -5.33 6.42 12.84
CA GLY A 125 -5.66 5.07 13.28
C GLY A 125 -5.12 4.77 14.68
N MET A 126 -3.88 5.19 14.96
CA MET A 126 -3.26 5.04 16.28
C MET A 126 -3.95 5.85 17.37
N GLU A 127 -4.39 7.07 17.06
CA GLU A 127 -5.21 7.88 17.96
C GLU A 127 -6.54 7.17 18.28
N GLN A 128 -7.24 6.67 17.27
CA GLN A 128 -8.51 5.98 17.43
C GLN A 128 -8.43 4.72 18.31
N ILE A 129 -7.29 4.01 18.29
CA ILE A 129 -7.08 2.85 19.17
C ILE A 129 -6.46 3.20 20.54
N GLY A 130 -6.29 4.49 20.85
CA GLY A 130 -5.76 4.99 22.12
C GLY A 130 -4.24 4.85 22.28
N LYS A 131 -3.50 4.79 21.17
CA LYS A 131 -2.04 4.55 21.12
C LYS A 131 -1.24 5.73 20.55
N VAL A 132 -1.81 6.94 20.54
CA VAL A 132 -1.14 8.16 20.06
C VAL A 132 0.23 8.43 20.69
N LYS A 133 0.43 8.08 21.98
CA LYS A 133 1.73 8.24 22.66
C LYS A 133 2.81 7.33 22.06
N VAL A 134 2.44 6.12 21.64
CA VAL A 134 3.36 5.17 20.99
C VAL A 134 3.73 5.69 19.60
N PHE A 135 2.75 6.18 18.84
CA PHE A 135 2.97 6.80 17.53
C PHE A 135 3.94 7.99 17.61
N LYS A 136 3.71 8.92 18.54
CA LYS A 136 4.57 10.11 18.72
C LYS A 136 5.99 9.78 19.19
N ALA A 137 6.18 8.67 19.88
CA ALA A 137 7.49 8.20 20.33
C ALA A 137 8.19 7.27 19.33
N PHE A 138 7.54 6.95 18.21
CA PHE A 138 8.09 6.07 17.18
C PHE A 138 9.13 6.83 16.36
N ASP A 139 10.33 6.27 16.25
CA ASP A 139 11.46 6.90 15.56
C ASP A 139 11.38 6.68 14.05
N ILE A 140 10.52 7.45 13.40
CA ILE A 140 10.35 7.38 11.94
C ILE A 140 11.60 7.85 11.19
N GLN A 141 12.40 8.73 11.78
CA GLN A 141 13.64 9.23 11.16
C GLN A 141 14.68 8.12 11.04
N GLU A 142 14.79 7.30 12.07
CA GLU A 142 15.63 6.09 12.04
C GLU A 142 15.20 5.15 10.92
N CYS A 143 13.89 4.88 10.75
CA CYS A 143 13.40 4.04 9.67
C CYS A 143 13.71 4.61 8.28
N VAL A 144 13.58 5.93 8.10
CA VAL A 144 13.95 6.61 6.85
C VAL A 144 15.44 6.41 6.55
N GLY A 145 16.31 6.70 7.52
CA GLY A 145 17.76 6.55 7.38
C GLY A 145 18.16 5.10 7.08
N HIS A 146 17.60 4.15 7.82
CA HIS A 146 17.85 2.73 7.59
C HIS A 146 17.44 2.31 6.19
N SER A 147 16.22 2.66 5.74
CA SER A 147 15.71 2.27 4.42
C SER A 147 16.56 2.77 3.25
N ALA A 148 17.27 3.89 3.43
CA ALA A 148 18.23 4.39 2.45
C ALA A 148 19.57 3.66 2.55
N GLN A 149 20.03 3.36 3.77
CA GLN A 149 21.30 2.68 4.02
C GLN A 149 21.34 1.25 3.48
N VAL A 150 20.25 0.48 3.64
CA VAL A 150 20.20 -0.93 3.21
C VAL A 150 19.75 -1.11 1.76
N MET A 151 19.53 -0.02 1.02
CA MET A 151 19.07 -0.07 -0.37
C MET A 151 20.07 -0.81 -1.27
N GLY A 152 19.57 -1.82 -2.00
CA GLY A 152 20.40 -2.68 -2.86
C GLY A 152 21.17 -3.78 -2.12
N SER A 153 21.00 -3.93 -0.80
CA SER A 153 21.54 -5.04 -0.02
C SER A 153 20.50 -6.14 0.22
N ASP A 154 20.95 -7.31 0.68
CA ASP A 154 20.08 -8.41 1.10
C ASP A 154 19.12 -8.03 2.23
N ASP A 155 19.48 -7.02 3.04
CA ASP A 155 18.65 -6.51 4.14
C ASP A 155 17.52 -5.60 3.67
N PHE A 156 17.50 -5.17 2.39
CA PHE A 156 16.53 -4.17 1.93
C PHE A 156 15.08 -4.60 2.10
N TYR A 157 14.78 -5.88 1.90
CA TYR A 157 13.42 -6.41 2.02
C TYR A 157 13.10 -6.93 3.43
N ASN A 158 14.03 -6.80 4.39
CA ASN A 158 13.90 -7.37 5.72
C ASN A 158 13.30 -6.37 6.71
N ILE A 159 12.07 -6.65 7.17
CA ILE A 159 11.41 -5.85 8.19
C ILE A 159 11.99 -6.20 9.57
N ARG A 160 12.47 -5.19 10.31
CA ARG A 160 13.20 -5.32 11.59
C ARG A 160 12.28 -5.53 12.79
N VAL A 161 11.49 -6.60 12.73
CA VAL A 161 10.62 -7.06 13.82
C VAL A 161 11.09 -8.42 14.36
N PRO A 162 10.68 -8.82 15.59
CA PRO A 162 11.00 -10.15 16.10
C PRO A 162 10.54 -11.25 15.13
N LYS A 163 11.27 -12.37 15.07
CA LYS A 163 11.06 -13.45 14.08
C LYS A 163 9.63 -14.01 14.05
N ASN A 164 8.94 -14.07 15.19
CA ASN A 164 7.54 -14.53 15.29
C ASN A 164 6.52 -13.47 14.80
N HIS A 165 6.98 -12.28 14.44
CA HIS A 165 6.19 -11.20 13.88
C HIS A 165 6.65 -10.79 12.47
N GLN A 166 7.67 -11.45 11.90
CA GLN A 166 8.07 -11.17 10.53
C GLN A 166 6.91 -11.51 9.58
N PRO A 167 6.47 -10.54 8.75
CA PRO A 167 5.54 -10.86 7.67
C PRO A 167 6.26 -11.69 6.62
N ASP A 168 5.55 -12.61 5.98
CA ASP A 168 6.01 -13.21 4.74
C ASP A 168 6.02 -12.11 3.67
N VAL A 169 7.20 -11.57 3.38
CA VAL A 169 7.36 -10.47 2.42
C VAL A 169 7.02 -10.99 1.02
N LEU A 170 6.13 -10.27 0.31
CA LEU A 170 5.83 -10.59 -1.07
C LEU A 170 7.09 -10.45 -1.93
N ALA A 171 7.41 -11.49 -2.70
CA ALA A 171 8.46 -11.37 -3.71
C ALA A 171 8.11 -10.22 -4.68
N PRO A 172 9.09 -9.49 -5.23
CA PRO A 172 8.83 -8.32 -6.09
C PRO A 172 7.86 -8.60 -7.25
N LYS A 173 7.93 -9.80 -7.84
CA LYS A 173 6.98 -10.27 -8.87
C LYS A 173 5.54 -10.29 -8.35
N ASP A 174 5.31 -10.90 -7.20
CA ASP A 174 3.97 -11.10 -6.66
C ASP A 174 3.37 -9.75 -6.24
N PHE A 175 4.22 -8.86 -5.70
CA PHE A 175 3.81 -7.49 -5.44
C PHE A 175 3.49 -6.72 -6.74
N ALA A 176 4.22 -6.92 -7.84
CA ALA A 176 3.91 -6.28 -9.13
C ALA A 176 2.55 -6.75 -9.70
N GLU A 177 2.20 -8.02 -9.57
CA GLU A 177 0.89 -8.55 -9.98
C GLU A 177 -0.25 -8.01 -9.11
N LEU A 178 -0.02 -7.93 -7.78
CA LEU A 178 -0.95 -7.32 -6.86
C LEU A 178 -1.15 -5.82 -7.17
N TRP A 179 -0.06 -5.07 -7.29
CA TRP A 179 -0.09 -3.64 -7.62
C TRP A 179 -0.87 -3.40 -8.90
N LYS A 180 -0.64 -4.20 -9.96
CA LYS A 180 -1.39 -4.09 -11.21
C LYS A 180 -2.89 -4.21 -10.97
N THR A 181 -3.31 -5.22 -10.21
CA THR A 181 -4.73 -5.48 -9.94
C THR A 181 -5.35 -4.35 -9.10
N CYS A 182 -4.68 -3.91 -8.03
CA CYS A 182 -5.15 -2.84 -7.16
C CYS A 182 -5.16 -1.48 -7.86
N SER A 183 -4.15 -1.16 -8.67
CA SER A 183 -4.07 0.10 -9.40
C SER A 183 -5.08 0.16 -10.55
N GLU A 184 -5.34 -0.94 -11.26
CA GLU A 184 -6.43 -1.02 -12.24
C GLU A 184 -7.79 -0.74 -11.56
N HIS A 185 -8.07 -1.38 -10.41
CA HIS A 185 -9.30 -1.15 -9.65
C HIS A 185 -9.41 0.29 -9.16
N LEU A 186 -8.39 0.81 -8.47
CA LEU A 186 -8.40 2.16 -7.93
C LEU A 186 -8.49 3.21 -9.03
N SER A 187 -7.74 3.06 -10.13
CA SER A 187 -7.80 3.98 -11.28
C SER A 187 -9.18 4.05 -11.92
N ALA A 188 -9.96 2.97 -11.80
CA ALA A 188 -11.31 2.93 -12.31
C ALA A 188 -12.30 3.73 -11.45
N ILE A 189 -11.92 4.14 -10.24
CA ILE A 189 -12.80 4.79 -9.26
C ILE A 189 -12.28 6.19 -8.93
N VAL A 190 -10.98 6.30 -8.67
CA VAL A 190 -10.24 7.54 -8.44
C VAL A 190 -9.14 7.66 -9.50
N PRO A 191 -9.40 8.28 -10.67
CA PRO A 191 -8.43 8.35 -11.76
C PRO A 191 -7.19 9.21 -11.45
N ASN A 192 -7.32 10.19 -10.54
CA ASN A 192 -6.24 11.10 -10.18
C ASN A 192 -5.21 10.39 -9.28
N GLN A 193 -4.02 10.09 -9.82
CA GLN A 193 -2.94 9.43 -9.09
C GLN A 193 -2.44 10.20 -7.87
N GLN A 194 -2.63 11.52 -7.82
CA GLN A 194 -2.26 12.32 -6.65
C GLN A 194 -3.10 11.97 -5.41
N GLU A 195 -4.29 11.40 -5.60
CA GLU A 195 -5.21 11.02 -4.50
C GLU A 195 -4.95 9.58 -4.01
N TRP A 196 -4.18 8.78 -4.75
CA TRP A 196 -3.94 7.37 -4.42
C TRP A 196 -3.20 7.16 -3.09
N PRO A 197 -2.16 7.96 -2.74
CA PRO A 197 -1.55 7.89 -1.41
C PRO A 197 -2.56 8.04 -0.29
N GLY A 198 -3.48 9.01 -0.40
CA GLY A 198 -4.55 9.21 0.58
C GLY A 198 -5.50 8.02 0.66
N CYS A 199 -5.91 7.46 -0.48
CA CYS A 199 -6.77 6.28 -0.53
C CYS A 199 -6.15 5.09 0.21
N TYR A 200 -4.86 4.80 -0.02
CA TYR A 200 -4.15 3.76 0.72
C TYR A 200 -3.84 4.16 2.16
N GLY A 201 -3.76 5.46 2.47
CA GLY A 201 -3.76 5.97 3.85
C GLY A 201 -5.01 5.55 4.62
N VAL A 202 -6.19 5.70 4.03
CA VAL A 202 -7.46 5.22 4.61
C VAL A 202 -7.44 3.70 4.84
N VAL A 203 -6.88 2.92 3.90
CA VAL A 203 -6.67 1.48 4.09
C VAL A 203 -5.81 1.21 5.32
N LEU A 204 -4.69 1.94 5.50
CA LEU A 204 -3.81 1.80 6.66
C LEU A 204 -4.49 2.20 7.98
N HIS A 205 -5.30 3.26 7.96
CA HIS A 205 -6.11 3.67 9.11
C HIS A 205 -7.00 2.51 9.57
N GLN A 206 -7.71 1.87 8.64
CA GLN A 206 -8.56 0.71 8.92
C GLN A 206 -7.73 -0.51 9.36
N ALA A 207 -6.58 -0.75 8.73
CA ALA A 207 -5.69 -1.85 9.09
C ALA A 207 -5.22 -1.76 10.55
N ILE A 208 -4.88 -0.56 11.04
CA ILE A 208 -4.48 -0.33 12.43
C ILE A 208 -5.63 -0.62 13.40
N ILE A 209 -6.86 -0.20 13.05
CA ILE A 209 -8.04 -0.50 13.88
C ILE A 209 -8.23 -2.02 13.99
N HIS A 210 -8.11 -2.75 12.87
CA HIS A 210 -8.24 -4.20 12.84
C HIS A 210 -7.11 -4.91 13.58
N ALA A 211 -5.92 -4.31 13.61
CA ALA A 211 -4.76 -4.84 14.33
C ALA A 211 -4.84 -4.69 15.86
N LYS A 212 -5.80 -3.90 16.37
CA LYS A 212 -5.95 -3.61 17.79
C LYS A 212 -6.12 -4.88 18.61
N GLY A 213 -5.20 -5.09 19.55
CA GLY A 213 -5.23 -6.25 20.47
C GLY A 213 -4.71 -7.55 19.85
N ILE A 214 -4.32 -7.55 18.59
CA ILE A 214 -3.73 -8.71 17.89
C ILE A 214 -2.21 -8.60 17.86
N ILE A 215 -1.68 -7.39 17.64
CA ILE A 215 -0.25 -7.12 17.54
C ILE A 215 0.14 -5.93 18.40
N ASP A 216 1.37 -5.94 18.92
CA ASP A 216 1.91 -4.78 19.63
C ASP A 216 1.96 -3.55 18.70
N PRO A 217 1.49 -2.37 19.15
CA PRO A 217 1.47 -1.17 18.32
C PRO A 217 2.83 -0.75 17.77
N LYS A 218 3.94 -0.97 18.51
CA LYS A 218 5.28 -0.63 18.02
C LYS A 218 5.71 -1.57 16.90
N ILE A 219 5.37 -2.86 17.01
CA ILE A 219 5.59 -3.84 15.94
C ILE A 219 4.76 -3.46 14.70
N ALA A 220 3.49 -3.10 14.87
CA ALA A 220 2.65 -2.65 13.75
C ALA A 220 3.25 -1.41 13.05
N LEU A 221 3.70 -0.40 13.80
CA LEU A 221 4.37 0.77 13.22
C LEU A 221 5.65 0.42 12.48
N THR A 222 6.43 -0.52 13.00
CA THR A 222 7.67 -0.98 12.34
C THR A 222 7.35 -1.64 11.00
N ILE A 223 6.39 -2.56 10.97
CA ILE A 223 5.91 -3.19 9.73
C ILE A 223 5.44 -2.12 8.74
N ILE A 224 4.61 -1.19 9.20
CA ILE A 224 4.04 -0.15 8.34
C ILE A 224 5.13 0.76 7.77
N ALA A 225 5.97 1.32 8.63
CA ALA A 225 6.98 2.30 8.25
C ALA A 225 8.00 1.71 7.28
N GLU A 226 8.57 0.56 7.61
CA GLU A 226 9.61 -0.05 6.79
C GLU A 226 9.06 -0.58 5.48
N SER A 227 7.91 -1.26 5.47
CA SER A 227 7.30 -1.77 4.23
C SER A 227 6.91 -0.63 3.27
N MET A 228 6.40 0.47 3.82
CA MET A 228 6.05 1.67 3.05
C MET A 228 7.29 2.34 2.46
N LEU A 229 8.37 2.46 3.24
CA LEU A 229 9.64 3.05 2.79
C LEU A 229 10.38 2.17 1.78
N ILE A 230 10.26 0.85 1.89
CA ILE A 230 10.79 -0.10 0.90
C ILE A 230 10.05 0.11 -0.42
N ALA A 231 8.72 -0.01 -0.40
CA ALA A 231 7.93 0.06 -1.62
C ALA A 231 7.95 1.43 -2.29
N SER A 232 8.12 2.53 -1.53
CA SER A 232 8.26 3.86 -2.11
C SER A 232 9.50 4.02 -2.99
N LYS A 233 10.47 3.10 -2.90
CA LYS A 233 11.71 3.12 -3.67
C LYS A 233 11.73 2.13 -4.82
N LEU A 234 10.83 1.15 -4.88
CA LEU A 234 10.92 0.06 -5.86
C LEU A 234 10.70 0.56 -7.29
N ASP A 235 11.48 0.06 -8.26
CA ASP A 235 11.11 0.10 -9.68
C ASP A 235 10.52 -1.26 -10.05
N LEU A 236 9.19 -1.39 -10.03
CA LEU A 236 8.57 -2.67 -10.37
C LEU A 236 8.72 -2.93 -11.88
N PRO A 237 9.15 -4.14 -12.29
CA PRO A 237 9.25 -4.48 -13.68
C PRO A 237 7.84 -4.48 -14.31
N LEU A 238 7.52 -3.44 -15.06
CA LEU A 238 6.46 -3.51 -16.05
C LEU A 238 6.94 -4.53 -17.08
N LYS A 239 6.25 -5.68 -17.21
CA LYS A 239 6.53 -6.66 -18.26
C LYS A 239 6.76 -5.92 -19.58
N GLU A 240 7.96 -6.08 -20.13
CA GLU A 240 8.17 -5.90 -21.56
C GLU A 240 7.14 -6.77 -22.28
N LYS A 241 6.33 -6.13 -23.12
CA LYS A 241 5.45 -6.81 -24.06
C LYS A 241 6.25 -7.29 -25.25
#